data_AF-A0A9D8WZ46-F1
#
_entry.id   AF-A0A9D8WZ46-F1
#
_cell.length_a   1.000
_cell.length_b   1.000
_cell.length_c   1.000
_cell.angle_alpha   90.00
_cell.angle_beta   90.00
_cell.angle_gamma   90.00
#
_symmetry.space_group_name_H-M   'P 1'
#
loop_
_entity.id
_entity.type
_entity.pdbx_description
1 polymer ?
#
loop_
_entity_poly.entity_id
_entity_poly.type
_entity_poly.pdbx_seq_one_letter_code
_entity_poly.pdbx_strand_id
1 'polypeptide(L)'
;MIFTKLQRAEDRYREIEQAMTLPEVASDAKEYARLIKEYKSLEPIIEKYREYKSACDTMSGAEEIMRDGSLEPELRELAEEEYHEYRDLCDKITEELKILLMPRDPNDSRNVTVEIRQGAGGEEAALFGADLYRMYTMYSDSRRFKVEVVSRNETELGGIKEITFN
;
A
#
# COMPACT_ATOMS: atom_id res chain seq x y z
N MET A 1 13.78 8.94 -7.53
CA MET A 1 14.06 7.50 -7.29
C MET A 1 12.82 6.63 -7.44
N ILE A 2 11.66 7.00 -6.85
CA ILE A 2 10.40 6.23 -6.99
C ILE A 2 9.82 6.25 -8.41
N PHE A 3 9.69 7.43 -9.03
CA PHE A 3 9.13 7.57 -10.39
C PHE A 3 9.95 6.84 -11.46
N THR A 4 11.27 6.77 -11.29
CA THR A 4 12.14 5.97 -12.17
C THR A 4 11.80 4.47 -12.09
N LYS A 5 11.44 3.96 -10.90
CA LYS A 5 11.01 2.56 -10.74
C LYS A 5 9.63 2.32 -11.36
N LEU A 6 8.70 3.27 -11.18
CA LEU A 6 7.37 3.21 -11.79
C LEU A 6 7.43 3.23 -13.31
N GLN A 7 8.28 4.09 -13.88
CA GLN A 7 8.48 4.14 -15.32
C GLN A 7 9.03 2.82 -15.86
N ARG A 8 10.05 2.25 -15.21
CA ARG A 8 10.57 0.92 -15.60
C ARG A 8 9.53 -0.18 -15.48
N ALA A 9 8.68 -0.14 -14.44
CA ALA A 9 7.58 -1.09 -14.29
C ALA A 9 6.58 -0.97 -15.44
N GLU A 10 6.23 0.26 -15.85
CA GLU A 10 5.34 0.51 -16.97
C GLU A 10 5.94 0.08 -18.31
N ASP A 11 7.22 0.37 -18.55
CA ASP A 11 7.93 -0.06 -19.75
C ASP A 11 7.92 -1.59 -19.83
N ARG A 12 8.27 -2.26 -18.73
CA ARG A 12 8.23 -3.72 -18.61
C ARG A 12 6.83 -4.30 -18.82
N TYR A 13 5.81 -3.64 -18.29
CA TYR A 13 4.41 -4.04 -18.47
C TYR A 13 4.01 -4.05 -19.95
N ARG A 14 4.37 -2.98 -20.69
CA ARG A 14 4.12 -2.86 -22.14
C ARG A 14 4.94 -3.87 -22.94
N GLU A 15 6.19 -4.10 -22.57
CA GLU A 15 7.03 -5.14 -23.18
C GLU A 15 6.38 -6.53 -23.06
N ILE A 16 5.87 -6.88 -21.88
CA ILE A 16 5.21 -8.17 -21.63
C ILE A 16 3.93 -8.27 -22.47
N GLU A 17 3.12 -7.20 -22.50
CA GLU A 17 1.90 -7.13 -23.31
C GLU A 17 2.20 -7.40 -24.79
N GLN A 18 3.22 -6.75 -25.34
CA GLN A 18 3.67 -6.97 -26.72
C GLN A 18 4.21 -8.39 -26.93
N ALA A 19 5.06 -8.88 -26.03
CA ALA A 19 5.64 -10.21 -26.13
C ALA A 19 4.56 -11.31 -26.14
N MET A 20 3.49 -11.17 -25.35
CA MET A 20 2.38 -12.12 -25.32
C MET A 20 1.59 -12.19 -26.64
N THR A 21 1.70 -11.19 -27.52
CA THR A 21 1.08 -11.23 -28.86
C THR A 21 1.90 -11.99 -29.90
N LEU A 22 3.17 -12.28 -29.60
CA LEU A 22 4.08 -12.96 -30.52
C LEU A 22 3.73 -14.46 -30.62
N PRO A 23 3.56 -15.02 -31.84
CA PRO A 23 3.20 -16.44 -32.02
C PRO A 23 4.16 -17.43 -31.33
N GLU A 24 5.45 -17.13 -31.31
CA GLU A 24 6.49 -17.92 -30.66
C GLU A 24 6.34 -17.99 -29.13
N VAL A 25 5.81 -16.93 -28.51
CA VAL A 25 5.53 -16.87 -27.07
C VAL A 25 4.17 -17.51 -26.78
N ALA A 26 3.17 -17.22 -27.60
CA ALA A 26 1.82 -17.76 -27.42
C ALA A 26 1.75 -19.29 -27.59
N SER A 27 2.67 -19.87 -28.38
CA SER A 27 2.77 -21.31 -28.57
C SER A 27 3.62 -22.02 -27.49
N ASP A 28 4.42 -21.29 -26.69
CA ASP A 28 5.14 -21.82 -25.54
C ASP A 28 4.33 -21.59 -24.25
N ALA A 29 3.59 -22.62 -23.83
CA ALA A 29 2.75 -22.56 -22.63
C ALA A 29 3.52 -22.19 -21.35
N LYS A 30 4.81 -22.56 -21.24
CA LYS A 30 5.61 -22.30 -20.04
C LYS A 30 6.05 -20.83 -20.00
N GLU A 31 6.52 -20.31 -21.12
CA GLU A 31 6.93 -18.92 -21.24
C GLU A 31 5.73 -17.98 -21.12
N TYR A 32 4.61 -18.30 -21.77
CA TYR A 32 3.37 -17.54 -21.65
C TYR A 32 2.85 -17.47 -20.22
N ALA A 33 2.85 -18.60 -19.48
CA ALA A 33 2.44 -18.63 -18.08
C ALA A 33 3.35 -17.78 -17.17
N ARG A 34 4.67 -17.77 -17.45
CA ARG A 34 5.64 -16.94 -16.74
C ARG A 34 5.34 -15.45 -16.95
N LEU A 35 5.13 -15.05 -18.21
CA LEU A 35 4.83 -13.65 -18.58
C LEU A 35 3.48 -13.18 -18.03
N ILE A 36 2.42 -14.00 -18.08
CA ILE A 36 1.13 -13.67 -17.46
C ILE A 36 1.28 -13.45 -15.96
N LYS A 37 2.06 -14.28 -15.26
CA LYS A 37 2.27 -14.13 -13.82
C LYS A 37 2.97 -12.81 -13.51
N GLU A 38 3.98 -12.45 -14.30
CA GLU A 38 4.70 -11.18 -14.19
C GLU A 38 3.76 -9.99 -14.48
N TYR A 39 3.00 -10.04 -15.58
CA TYR A 39 2.00 -9.04 -15.97
C TYR A 39 1.00 -8.78 -14.83
N LYS A 40 0.37 -9.82 -14.30
CA LYS A 40 -0.59 -9.73 -13.18
C LYS A 40 0.03 -9.20 -11.89
N SER A 41 1.33 -9.40 -11.69
CA SER A 41 2.02 -8.86 -10.52
C SER A 41 2.27 -7.36 -10.62
N LEU A 42 2.45 -6.85 -11.85
CA LEU A 42 2.68 -5.45 -12.14
C LEU A 42 1.38 -4.65 -12.30
N GLU A 43 0.29 -5.28 -12.75
CA GLU A 43 -1.01 -4.67 -13.04
C GLU A 43 -1.49 -3.70 -11.93
N PRO A 44 -1.51 -4.06 -10.63
CA PRO A 44 -1.96 -3.12 -9.58
C PRO A 44 -1.07 -1.87 -9.44
N ILE A 45 0.24 -2.00 -9.69
CA ILE A 45 1.18 -0.88 -9.68
C ILE A 45 0.90 0.05 -10.86
N ILE A 46 0.64 -0.52 -12.04
CA ILE A 46 0.42 0.24 -13.27
C ILE A 46 -0.93 0.96 -13.25
N GLU A 47 -1.99 0.30 -12.80
CA GLU A 47 -3.30 0.94 -12.65
C GLU A 47 -3.22 2.14 -11.71
N LYS A 48 -2.62 1.98 -10.53
CA LYS A 48 -2.45 3.05 -9.55
C LYS A 48 -1.52 4.17 -10.07
N TYR A 49 -0.49 3.83 -10.84
CA TYR A 49 0.40 4.83 -11.44
C TYR A 49 -0.29 5.62 -12.56
N ARG A 50 -1.18 5.01 -13.33
CA ARG A 50 -1.98 5.72 -14.34
C ARG A 50 -2.99 6.67 -13.68
N GLU A 51 -3.60 6.25 -12.57
CA GLU A 51 -4.44 7.11 -11.73
C GLU A 51 -3.66 8.35 -11.25
N TYR A 52 -2.43 8.15 -10.74
CA TYR A 52 -1.52 9.24 -10.35
C TYR A 52 -1.26 10.22 -11.49
N LYS A 53 -0.93 9.71 -12.69
CA LYS A 53 -0.66 10.57 -13.85
C LYS A 53 -1.87 11.41 -14.24
N SER A 54 -3.05 10.77 -14.28
CA SER A 54 -4.29 11.49 -14.58
C SER A 54 -4.57 12.58 -13.56
N ALA A 55 -4.34 12.32 -12.27
CA ALA A 55 -4.49 13.34 -11.22
C ALA A 55 -3.49 14.49 -11.38
N CYS A 56 -2.24 14.18 -11.74
CA CYS A 56 -1.22 15.20 -12.04
C CYS A 56 -1.59 16.04 -13.27
N ASP A 57 -2.16 15.43 -14.30
CA ASP A 57 -2.59 16.12 -15.52
C ASP A 57 -3.74 17.09 -15.20
N THR A 58 -4.73 16.66 -14.41
CA THR A 58 -5.81 17.54 -13.94
C THR A 58 -5.28 18.68 -13.07
N MET A 59 -4.40 18.37 -12.11
CA MET A 59 -3.75 19.39 -11.26
C MET A 59 -2.97 20.41 -12.11
N SER A 60 -2.27 19.96 -13.15
CA SER A 60 -1.51 20.85 -14.04
C SER A 60 -2.45 21.75 -14.86
N GLY A 61 -3.56 21.21 -15.35
CA GLY A 61 -4.58 21.99 -16.05
C GLY A 61 -5.23 23.06 -15.16
N ALA A 62 -5.56 22.71 -13.91
CA ALA A 62 -6.06 23.66 -12.94
C ALA A 62 -5.04 24.78 -12.65
N GLU A 63 -3.75 24.42 -12.52
CA GLU A 63 -2.66 25.39 -12.32
C GLU A 63 -2.52 26.36 -13.51
N GLU A 64 -2.72 25.91 -14.75
CA GLU A 64 -2.73 26.77 -15.93
C GLU A 64 -3.87 27.80 -15.86
N ILE A 65 -5.08 27.36 -15.50
CA ILE A 65 -6.26 28.24 -15.34
C ILE A 65 -6.02 29.27 -14.23
N MET A 66 -5.48 28.86 -13.08
CA MET A 66 -5.17 29.76 -11.96
C MET A 66 -4.20 30.88 -12.36
N ARG A 67 -3.26 30.58 -13.27
CA ARG A 67 -2.21 31.50 -13.74
C ARG A 67 -2.68 32.39 -14.90
N ASP A 68 -3.80 32.08 -15.54
CA ASP A 68 -4.35 32.91 -16.61
C ASP A 68 -5.06 34.14 -16.02
N GLY A 69 -4.33 35.25 -15.96
CA GLY A 69 -4.85 36.53 -15.48
C GLY A 69 -5.91 37.18 -16.37
N SER A 70 -6.25 36.60 -17.52
CA SER A 70 -7.35 37.06 -18.38
C SER A 70 -8.71 36.47 -18.00
N LEU A 71 -8.72 35.42 -17.17
CA LEU A 71 -9.94 34.76 -16.70
C LEU A 71 -10.55 35.48 -15.50
N GLU A 72 -11.86 35.29 -15.32
CA GLU A 72 -12.63 35.87 -14.23
C GLU A 72 -12.15 35.35 -12.86
N PRO A 73 -12.15 36.17 -11.79
CA PRO A 73 -11.67 35.76 -10.47
C PRO A 73 -12.34 34.49 -9.93
N GLU A 74 -13.66 34.35 -10.13
CA GLU A 74 -14.43 33.19 -9.67
C GLU A 74 -13.97 31.89 -10.35
N LEU A 75 -13.63 31.94 -11.64
CA LEU A 75 -13.10 30.77 -12.36
C LEU A 75 -11.72 30.37 -11.85
N ARG A 76 -10.89 31.36 -11.48
CA ARG A 76 -9.56 31.11 -10.92
C ARG A 76 -9.61 30.57 -9.49
N GLU A 77 -10.58 31.01 -8.68
CA GLU A 77 -10.85 30.46 -7.35
C GLU A 77 -11.28 28.99 -7.43
N LEU A 78 -12.18 28.65 -8.37
CA LEU A 78 -12.58 27.24 -8.60
C LEU A 78 -11.40 26.37 -9.01
N ALA A 79 -10.52 26.88 -9.88
CA ALA A 79 -9.31 26.17 -10.29
C ALA A 79 -8.30 26.01 -9.13
N GLU A 80 -8.24 26.96 -8.20
CA GLU A 80 -7.41 26.84 -7.00
C GLU A 80 -7.91 25.72 -6.07
N GLU A 81 -9.23 25.61 -5.87
CA GLU A 81 -9.83 24.51 -5.12
C GLU A 81 -9.53 23.15 -5.78
N GLU A 82 -9.73 23.04 -7.09
CA GLU A 82 -9.44 21.82 -7.86
C GLU A 82 -7.95 21.45 -7.78
N TYR A 83 -7.06 22.43 -7.92
CA TYR A 83 -5.61 22.21 -7.78
C TYR A 83 -5.27 21.59 -6.42
N HIS A 84 -5.83 22.13 -5.33
CA HIS A 84 -5.58 21.64 -3.98
C HIS A 84 -6.13 20.22 -3.77
N GLU A 85 -7.34 19.94 -4.26
CA GLU A 85 -7.93 18.60 -4.19
C GLU A 85 -7.05 17.56 -4.91
N TYR A 86 -6.64 17.84 -6.15
CA TYR A 86 -5.84 16.91 -6.92
C TYR A 86 -4.39 16.79 -6.42
N ARG A 87 -3.85 17.83 -5.79
CA ARG A 87 -2.57 17.76 -5.09
C ARG A 87 -2.64 16.76 -3.92
N ASP A 88 -3.66 16.86 -3.07
CA ASP A 88 -3.84 15.95 -1.94
C ASP A 88 -4.08 14.51 -2.42
N LEU A 89 -4.81 14.34 -3.52
CA LEU A 89 -4.99 13.05 -4.17
C LEU A 89 -3.67 12.47 -4.70
N CYS A 90 -2.84 13.28 -5.34
CA CYS A 90 -1.51 12.86 -5.82
C CYS A 90 -0.62 12.40 -4.66
N ASP A 91 -0.62 13.12 -3.54
CA ASP A 91 0.15 12.77 -2.35
C ASP A 91 -0.34 11.44 -1.75
N LYS A 92 -1.65 11.26 -1.63
CA LYS A 92 -2.25 10.00 -1.16
C LYS A 92 -1.88 8.82 -2.07
N ILE A 93 -2.04 8.97 -3.38
CA ILE A 93 -1.70 7.91 -4.36
C ILE A 93 -0.20 7.61 -4.31
N THR A 94 0.65 8.61 -4.07
CA THR A 94 2.10 8.42 -3.93
C THR A 94 2.44 7.49 -2.76
N GLU A 95 1.78 7.62 -1.61
CA GLU A 95 1.96 6.71 -0.48
C GLU A 95 1.47 5.30 -0.79
N GLU A 96 0.34 5.16 -1.48
CA GLU A 96 -0.16 3.86 -1.94
C GLU A 96 0.83 3.18 -2.90
N LEU A 97 1.42 3.94 -3.84
CA LEU A 97 2.46 3.46 -4.76
C LEU A 97 3.74 3.04 -4.04
N LYS A 98 4.15 3.75 -2.98
CA LYS A 98 5.30 3.33 -2.16
C LYS A 98 5.07 1.95 -1.56
N ILE A 99 3.87 1.69 -1.06
CA ILE A 99 3.49 0.40 -0.49
C ILE A 99 3.52 -0.68 -1.57
N LEU A 100 2.91 -0.43 -2.73
CA LEU A 100 2.87 -1.38 -3.85
C LEU A 100 4.25 -1.71 -4.44
N LEU A 101 5.20 -0.77 -4.36
CA LEU A 101 6.58 -0.95 -4.82
C LEU A 101 7.47 -1.67 -3.81
N MET A 102 6.99 -1.95 -2.61
CA MET A 102 7.74 -2.78 -1.67
C MET A 102 7.91 -4.18 -2.28
N PRO A 103 9.12 -4.75 -2.23
CA PRO A 103 9.30 -6.13 -2.66
C PRO A 103 8.36 -7.01 -1.85
N ARG A 104 7.51 -7.79 -2.53
CA ARG A 104 6.65 -8.77 -1.85
C ARG A 104 7.54 -9.75 -1.09
N ASP A 105 7.37 -9.82 0.21
CA ASP A 105 8.01 -10.85 1.01
C ASP A 105 7.33 -12.18 0.68
N PRO A 106 8.06 -13.26 0.37
CA PRO A 106 7.46 -14.58 0.17
C PRO A 106 6.64 -15.08 1.38
N ASN A 107 6.77 -14.45 2.53
CA ASN A 107 6.02 -14.73 3.76
C ASN A 107 4.83 -13.79 3.99
N ASP A 108 4.59 -12.76 3.17
CA ASP A 108 3.49 -11.78 3.35
C ASP A 108 2.10 -12.46 3.41
N SER A 109 1.95 -13.63 2.79
CA SER A 109 0.70 -14.40 2.77
C SER A 109 0.58 -15.44 3.89
N ARG A 110 1.59 -15.54 4.77
CA ARG A 110 1.60 -16.52 5.87
C ARG A 110 0.96 -15.93 7.12
N ASN A 111 0.43 -16.81 7.96
CA ASN A 111 0.04 -16.44 9.31
C ASN A 111 1.28 -15.98 10.08
N VAL A 112 1.08 -15.05 11.01
CA VAL A 112 2.15 -14.44 11.80
C VAL A 112 1.95 -14.83 13.26
N THR A 113 3.02 -15.23 13.93
CA THR A 113 3.05 -15.36 15.38
C THR A 113 3.51 -14.05 15.99
N VAL A 114 2.69 -13.48 16.88
CA VAL A 114 3.02 -12.28 17.64
C VAL A 114 3.37 -12.68 19.07
N GLU A 115 4.50 -12.19 19.54
CA GLU A 115 4.99 -12.39 20.90
C GLU A 115 5.17 -11.04 21.59
N ILE A 116 4.42 -10.83 22.67
CA ILE A 116 4.54 -9.64 23.52
C ILE A 116 5.20 -10.06 24.82
N ARG A 117 6.30 -9.41 25.17
CA ARG A 117 7.09 -9.67 26.38
C ARG A 117 7.30 -8.40 27.17
N GLN A 118 7.15 -8.51 28.49
CA GLN A 118 7.43 -7.43 29.44
C GLN A 118 8.90 -7.00 29.32
N GLY A 119 9.09 -5.71 29.07
CA GLY A 119 10.40 -5.06 29.11
C GLY A 119 10.75 -4.53 30.51
N ALA A 120 11.56 -3.46 30.55
CA ALA A 120 11.80 -2.75 31.80
C ALA A 120 10.52 -1.99 32.25
N GLY A 121 10.36 -1.82 33.57
CA GLY A 121 9.23 -1.09 34.14
C GLY A 121 8.22 -1.94 34.91
N GLY A 122 8.55 -3.20 35.25
CA GLY A 122 7.79 -3.98 36.22
C GLY A 122 6.30 -4.05 35.90
N GLU A 123 5.44 -3.82 36.89
CA GLU A 123 3.99 -3.98 36.75
C GLU A 123 3.39 -3.11 35.66
N GLU A 124 3.83 -1.86 35.51
CA GLU A 124 3.36 -0.95 34.47
C GLU A 124 3.66 -1.49 33.07
N ALA A 125 4.82 -2.14 32.89
CA ALA A 125 5.16 -2.78 31.62
C ALA A 125 4.28 -4.01 31.33
N ALA A 126 3.82 -4.74 32.36
CA ALA A 126 2.87 -5.84 32.18
C ALA A 126 1.48 -5.33 31.80
N LEU A 127 1.00 -4.26 32.45
CA LEU A 127 -0.26 -3.61 32.09
C LEU A 127 -0.23 -3.12 30.63
N PHE A 128 0.89 -2.52 30.21
CA PHE A 128 1.06 -2.13 28.81
C PHE A 128 1.10 -3.33 27.86
N GLY A 129 1.67 -4.46 28.28
CA GLY A 129 1.59 -5.72 27.53
C GLY A 129 0.14 -6.18 27.29
N ALA A 130 -0.72 -5.99 28.29
CA ALA A 130 -2.16 -6.27 28.16
C ALA A 130 -2.85 -5.30 27.18
N ASP A 131 -2.50 -4.01 27.24
CA ASP A 131 -3.02 -3.00 26.30
C ASP A 131 -2.60 -3.28 24.85
N LEU A 132 -1.34 -3.68 24.63
CA LEU A 132 -0.86 -4.07 23.30
C LEU A 132 -1.60 -5.30 22.78
N TYR A 133 -1.77 -6.32 23.61
CA TYR A 133 -2.55 -7.51 23.22
C TYR A 133 -3.99 -7.14 22.84
N ARG A 134 -4.63 -6.30 23.64
CA ARG A 134 -5.97 -5.78 23.34
C ARG A 134 -5.99 -4.98 22.03
N MET A 135 -5.00 -4.12 21.79
CA MET A 135 -4.90 -3.34 20.56
C MET A 135 -4.79 -4.25 19.33
N TYR A 136 -3.90 -5.23 19.37
CA TYR A 136 -3.72 -6.17 18.25
C TYR A 136 -4.94 -7.05 18.03
N THR A 137 -5.57 -7.55 19.09
CA THR A 137 -6.80 -8.38 18.94
C THR A 137 -7.96 -7.59 18.35
N MET A 138 -8.16 -6.34 18.77
CA MET A 138 -9.17 -5.45 18.19
C MET A 138 -8.87 -5.13 16.72
N TYR A 139 -7.60 -4.89 16.37
CA TYR A 139 -7.21 -4.68 14.97
C TYR A 139 -7.46 -5.94 14.13
N SER A 140 -7.03 -7.11 14.60
CA SER A 140 -7.26 -8.40 13.94
C SER A 140 -8.74 -8.65 13.70
N ASP A 141 -9.61 -8.40 14.68
CA ASP A 141 -11.06 -8.56 14.53
C ASP A 141 -11.64 -7.60 13.46
N SER A 142 -11.19 -6.34 13.45
CA SER A 142 -11.60 -5.35 12.42
C SER A 142 -11.21 -5.75 10.99
N ARG A 143 -10.14 -6.54 10.85
CA ARG A 143 -9.66 -7.12 9.58
C ARG A 143 -10.19 -8.53 9.32
N ARG A 144 -11.03 -9.06 10.21
CA ARG A 144 -11.59 -10.43 10.18
C ARG A 144 -10.51 -11.53 10.24
N PHE A 145 -9.39 -11.23 10.88
CA PHE A 145 -8.35 -12.21 11.16
C PHE A 145 -8.74 -13.03 12.38
N LYS A 146 -8.53 -14.35 12.31
CA LYS A 146 -8.72 -15.24 13.45
C LYS A 146 -7.52 -15.09 14.37
N VAL A 147 -7.77 -14.85 15.67
CA VAL A 147 -6.73 -14.86 16.69
C VAL A 147 -6.78 -16.16 17.49
N GLU A 148 -5.63 -16.79 17.68
CA GLU A 148 -5.47 -18.00 18.49
C GLU A 148 -4.33 -17.83 19.49
N VAL A 149 -4.66 -17.81 20.79
CA VAL A 149 -3.66 -17.70 21.86
C VAL A 149 -2.96 -19.03 22.04
N VAL A 150 -1.63 -19.03 21.96
CA VAL A 150 -0.77 -20.19 22.12
C VAL A 150 -0.30 -20.32 23.57
N SER A 151 0.11 -19.22 24.19
CA SER A 151 0.58 -19.16 25.58
C SER A 151 0.28 -17.80 26.17
N ARG A 152 0.04 -17.73 27.48
CA ARG A 152 -0.25 -16.48 28.18
C ARG A 152 0.21 -16.57 29.64
N ASN A 153 0.92 -15.54 30.10
CA ASN A 153 1.41 -15.37 31.46
C ASN A 153 0.96 -14.00 31.98
N GLU A 154 0.08 -14.00 32.98
CA GLU A 154 -0.54 -12.81 33.54
C GLU A 154 0.05 -12.46 34.91
N THR A 155 -0.10 -11.20 35.31
CA THR A 155 0.14 -10.74 36.67
C THR A 155 -1.15 -10.76 37.48
N GLU A 156 -1.03 -10.72 38.81
CA GLU A 156 -2.20 -10.68 39.72
C GLU A 156 -3.06 -9.42 39.55
N LEU A 157 -2.50 -8.34 38.98
CA LEU A 157 -3.19 -7.08 38.72
C LEU A 157 -3.75 -6.97 37.30
N GLY A 158 -3.74 -8.07 36.54
CA GLY A 158 -4.32 -8.15 35.19
C GLY A 158 -3.40 -7.67 34.06
N GLY A 159 -2.10 -7.47 34.34
CA GLY A 159 -1.09 -7.27 33.32
C GLY A 159 -0.69 -8.57 32.63
N ILE A 160 0.04 -8.47 31.52
CA ILE A 160 0.59 -9.61 30.78
C ILE A 160 2.12 -9.51 30.77
N LYS A 161 2.80 -10.50 31.35
CA LYS A 161 4.26 -10.62 31.29
C LYS A 161 4.73 -11.19 29.96
N GLU A 162 4.02 -12.19 29.45
CA GLU A 162 4.32 -12.82 28.17
C GLU A 162 3.03 -13.35 27.54
N ILE A 163 2.84 -13.14 26.25
CA ILE A 163 1.76 -13.76 25.48
C ILE A 163 2.24 -14.04 24.06
N THR A 164 1.90 -15.22 23.56
CA THR A 164 2.12 -15.64 22.17
C THR A 164 0.79 -15.97 21.53
N PHE A 165 0.49 -15.40 20.36
CA PHE A 165 -0.74 -15.66 19.61
C PHE A 165 -0.49 -15.63 18.10
N ASN A 166 -1.37 -16.29 17.35
CA ASN A 166 -1.39 -16.33 15.88
C ASN A 166 -2.64 -15.67 15.32
#